data_AF-A0A8J7KJM5-F1
#
_entry.id   AF-A0A8J7KJM5-F1
#
_cell.length_a   1.000
_cell.length_b   1.000
_cell.length_c   1.000
_cell.angle_alpha   90.00
_cell.angle_beta   90.00
_cell.angle_gamma   90.00
#
_symmetry.space_group_name_H-M   'P 1'
#
loop_
_entity.id
_entity.type
_entity.pdbx_description
1 polymer ?
#
loop_
_entity_poly.entity_id
_entity_poly.type
_entity_poly.pdbx_seq_one_letter_code
_entity_poly.pdbx_strand_id
1 'polypeptide(L)' 'MQSSYRLNARDLDQRFLEALKTLFQDKEIEIVVYEVDETAYLSKSETNRNRLLRAIENAENGTNLVEVNLEEFE' A
#
# COMPACT_ATOMS: atom_id res chain seq x y z
N MET A 1 -16.42 12.25 0.38
CA MET A 1 -14.99 12.21 -0.01
C MET A 1 -14.28 11.29 0.95
N GLN A 2 -13.71 10.20 0.46
CA GLN A 2 -12.97 9.22 1.28
C GLN A 2 -11.48 9.42 1.00
N SER A 3 -10.70 9.62 2.06
CA SER A 3 -9.23 9.69 1.99
C SER A 3 -8.66 8.54 2.81
N SER A 4 -7.68 7.82 2.26
CA SER A 4 -6.96 6.76 2.96
C SER A 4 -5.50 7.15 3.08
N TYR A 5 -4.97 7.08 4.29
CA TYR A 5 -3.57 7.37 4.59
C TYR A 5 -2.89 6.05 5.02
N ARG A 6 -1.72 5.75 4.45
CA ARG A 6 -0.85 4.66 4.89
C ARG A 6 0.40 5.26 5.52
N LEU A 7 0.52 5.13 6.83
CA LEU A 7 1.58 5.76 7.63
C LEU A 7 2.08 4.80 8.72
N ASN A 8 3.27 5.07 9.27
CA ASN A 8 3.72 4.38 10.47
C ASN A 8 2.91 4.90 11.67
N ALA A 9 2.62 4.03 12.65
CA ALA A 9 1.91 4.45 13.87
C ALA A 9 2.63 5.59 14.62
N ARG A 10 3.97 5.69 14.49
CA ARG A 10 4.77 6.77 15.07
C ARG A 10 4.55 8.14 14.42
N ASP A 11 4.06 8.16 13.18
CA ASP A 11 3.77 9.38 12.45
C ASP A 11 2.39 9.97 12.83
N LEU A 12 1.61 9.23 13.64
CA LEU A 12 0.34 9.68 14.17
C LEU A 12 0.58 10.65 15.35
N ASP A 13 1.06 11.85 15.01
CA ASP A 13 1.42 12.90 15.97
C ASP A 13 0.36 14.02 16.07
N GLN A 14 0.61 14.97 16.96
CA GLN A 14 -0.28 16.11 17.18
C GLN A 14 -0.48 16.94 15.89
N ARG A 15 0.55 17.08 15.05
CA ARG A 15 0.48 17.87 13.81
C ARG A 15 -0.44 17.19 12.80
N PHE A 16 -0.37 15.87 12.70
CA PHE A 16 -1.30 15.09 11.86
C PHE A 16 -2.75 15.28 12.31
N LEU A 17 -3.01 15.19 13.62
CA LEU A 17 -4.36 15.38 14.17
C LEU A 17 -4.90 16.80 13.94
N GLU A 18 -4.05 17.82 14.04
CA GLU A 18 -4.41 19.21 13.74
C GLU A 18 -4.77 19.38 12.26
N ALA A 19 -3.95 18.83 11.36
CA ALA A 19 -4.23 18.87 9.92
C ALA A 19 -5.55 18.16 9.57
N LEU A 20 -5.83 16.99 10.20
CA LEU A 20 -7.08 16.26 10.03
C LEU A 20 -8.28 17.10 10.47
N LYS A 21 -8.20 17.74 11.64
CA LYS A 21 -9.25 18.64 12.15
C LYS A 21 -9.47 19.84 11.23
N THR A 22 -8.41 20.45 10.69
CA THR A 22 -8.53 21.56 9.76
C THR A 22 -9.20 21.15 8.44
N LEU A 23 -8.92 19.94 7.95
CA LEU A 23 -9.46 19.44 6.69
C LEU A 23 -10.96 19.10 6.77
N PHE A 24 -11.40 18.55 7.91
CA PHE A 24 -12.77 18.08 8.10
C PHE A 24 -13.66 19.02 8.95
N GLN A 25 -13.07 19.99 9.66
CA GLN A 25 -13.76 21.03 10.45
C GLN A 25 -14.89 20.45 11.31
N ASP A 26 -16.13 20.87 11.07
CA ASP A 26 -17.31 20.49 11.86
C ASP A 26 -17.99 19.20 11.35
N LYS A 27 -17.36 18.47 10.44
CA LYS A 27 -17.93 17.22 9.90
C LYS A 27 -17.71 16.08 10.88
N GLU A 28 -18.73 15.24 11.03
CA GLU A 28 -18.59 13.94 11.68
C GLU A 28 -17.69 13.04 10.80
N ILE A 29 -16.68 12.43 11.42
CA ILE A 29 -15.71 11.56 10.76
C ILE A 29 -15.59 10.23 11.49
N GLU A 30 -15.33 9.16 10.74
CA GLU A 30 -14.97 7.84 11.25
C GLU A 30 -13.46 7.61 11.00
N ILE A 31 -12.76 7.08 12.01
CA ILE A 31 -11.36 6.66 11.87
C ILE A 31 -11.30 5.14 12.02
N VAL A 32 -10.83 4.45 10.97
CA VAL A 32 -10.62 3.00 10.98
C VAL A 32 -9.12 2.72 11.04
N VAL A 33 -8.67 2.05 12.10
CA VAL A 33 -7.26 1.71 12.33
C VAL A 33 -7.09 0.19 12.36
N TYR A 34 -6.14 -0.32 11.60
CA TYR A 34 -5.74 -1.73 11.60
C TYR A 34 -4.26 -1.84 11.27
N GLU A 35 -3.64 -2.93 11.72
CA GLU A 35 -2.27 -3.24 11.31
C GLU A 35 -2.24 -3.64 9.84
N VAL A 36 -1.34 -3.02 9.08
CA VAL A 36 -1.15 -3.35 7.66
C VAL A 36 -0.03 -4.38 7.54
N ASP A 37 -0.41 -5.65 7.47
CA ASP A 37 0.51 -6.72 7.07
C ASP A 37 0.30 -7.03 5.57
N GLU A 38 1.08 -6.35 4.74
CA GLU A 38 1.01 -6.51 3.29
C GLU A 38 1.50 -7.89 2.84
N THR A 39 2.45 -8.49 3.55
CA THR A 39 2.92 -9.84 3.26
C THR A 39 1.81 -10.86 3.51
N ALA A 40 1.11 -10.76 4.65
CA ALA A 40 -0.04 -11.61 4.93
C ALA A 40 -1.18 -11.36 3.94
N TYR A 41 -1.44 -10.10 3.56
CA TYR A 41 -2.44 -9.77 2.55
C TYR A 41 -2.13 -10.40 1.19
N LEU A 42 -0.91 -10.21 0.68
CA LEU A 42 -0.46 -10.79 -0.59
C LEU A 42 -0.44 -12.32 -0.55
N SER A 43 -0.16 -12.90 0.62
CA SER A 43 -0.12 -14.35 0.84
C SER A 43 -1.47 -14.99 1.13
N LYS A 44 -2.55 -14.20 1.29
CA LYS A 44 -3.87 -14.69 1.69
C LYS A 44 -4.48 -15.68 0.69
N SER A 45 -4.24 -15.48 -0.60
CA SER A 45 -4.64 -16.41 -1.66
C SER A 45 -3.45 -17.27 -2.05
N GLU A 46 -3.62 -18.60 -1.99
CA GLU A 46 -2.59 -19.55 -2.41
C GLU A 46 -2.17 -19.32 -3.87
N THR A 47 -3.13 -19.05 -4.76
CA THR A 47 -2.87 -18.70 -6.16
C THR A 47 -2.00 -17.45 -6.28
N ASN A 48 -2.33 -16.37 -5.56
CA ASN A 48 -1.56 -15.13 -5.61
C ASN A 48 -0.15 -15.33 -5.02
N ARG A 49 -0.05 -16.05 -3.89
CA ARG A 49 1.22 -16.39 -3.25
C ARG A 49 2.14 -17.15 -4.20
N ASN A 50 1.64 -18.21 -4.82
CA ASN A 50 2.44 -19.04 -5.75
C ASN A 50 2.87 -18.24 -6.99
N ARG A 51 2.00 -17.36 -7.50
CA ARG A 51 2.35 -16.46 -8.61
C ARG A 51 3.47 -15.50 -8.23
N LEU A 52 3.41 -14.90 -7.05
CA LEU A 52 4.43 -13.97 -6.55
C LEU A 52 5.77 -14.67 -6.32
N LEU A 53 5.76 -15.86 -5.70
CA LEU A 53 6.98 -16.63 -5.48
C LEU A 53 7.68 -17.00 -6.80
N ARG A 54 6.93 -17.42 -7.83
CA ARG A 54 7.49 -17.66 -9.17
C ARG A 54 8.02 -16.40 -9.83
N ALA A 55 7.34 -15.27 -9.64
CA ALA A 55 7.80 -13.99 -10.19
C ALA A 55 9.13 -13.54 -9.55
N ILE A 56 9.30 -13.77 -8.24
CA ILE A 56 10.55 -13.52 -7.52
C ILE A 56 11.66 -14.41 -8.08
N GLU A 57 11.42 -15.72 -8.22
CA GLU A 57 12.40 -16.66 -8.78
C GLU A 57 12.82 -16.28 -10.22
N ASN A 58 11.86 -15.86 -11.04
CA ASN A 58 12.13 -15.37 -12.40
C ASN A 58 13.03 -14.12 -12.40
N ALA A 59 12.75 -13.17 -11.51
CA ALA A 59 13.54 -11.94 -11.37
C ALA A 59 14.96 -12.22 -10.88
N GLU A 60 15.11 -13.07 -9.86
CA GLU A 60 16.42 -13.44 -9.30
C GLU A 60 17.30 -14.17 -10.32
N ASN A 61 16.70 -15.02 -11.15
CA ASN A 61 17.42 -15.79 -12.17
C ASN A 61 17.52 -15.08 -13.52
N GLY A 62 16.90 -13.91 -13.68
CA GLY A 62 16.84 -13.19 -14.97
C GLY A 62 16.08 -13.97 -16.06
N THR A 63 15.15 -14.83 -15.69
CA THR A 63 14.37 -15.67 -16.61
C THR A 63 12.96 -15.14 -16.78
N ASN A 64 12.36 -15.32 -17.96
CA ASN A 64 10.96 -14.96 -18.21
C ASN A 64 10.63 -13.48 -17.86
N LEU A 65 11.58 -12.57 -18.12
CA LEU A 65 11.42 -11.13 -17.95
C LEU A 65 11.08 -10.47 -19.29
N VAL A 66 10.24 -9.44 -19.25
CA VAL A 66 9.95 -8.57 -20.38
C VAL A 66 10.46 -7.18 -20.03
N GLU A 67 11.39 -6.67 -20.82
CA GLU A 67 11.88 -5.30 -20.69
C GLU A 67 10.92 -4.34 -21.37
N VAL A 68 10.63 -3.22 -20.72
CA VAL A 68 9.67 -2.22 -21.21
C VAL A 68 10.27 -0.84 -21.02
N ASN A 69 10.22 -0.01 -22.06
CA ASN A 69 10.60 1.39 -21.98
C ASN A 69 9.43 2.20 -21.42
N LEU A 70 9.62 2.83 -20.26
CA LEU A 70 8.57 3.62 -19.61
C LEU A 70 8.27 4.94 -20.34
N GLU A 71 9.24 5.47 -21.10
CA GLU A 71 9.06 6.69 -21.91
C GLU A 71 8.04 6.50 -23.04
N GLU A 72 7.70 5.25 -23.40
CA GLU A 72 6.69 4.95 -24.42
C GLU A 72 5.24 5.06 -23.88
N PHE A 73 5.07 5.25 -22.58
CA PHE A 73 3.77 5.33 -21.90
C PHE A 73 3.44 6.72 -21.30
N GLU A 74 4.28 7.71 -21.54
CA GLU A 74 4.09 9.13 -21.18
C GLU A 74 3.69 9.98 -22.41
#